data_AF-A0A4Y2J0D8-F1
#
_entry.id   AF-A0A4Y2J0D8-F1
#
_cell.length_a   1.000
_cell.length_b   1.000
_cell.length_c   1.000
_cell.angle_alpha   90.00
_cell.angle_beta   90.00
_cell.angle_gamma   90.00
#
_symmetry.space_group_name_H-M   'P 1'
#
loop_
_entity.id
_entity.type
_entity.pdbx_description
1 polymer ?
#
loop_
_entity_poly.entity_id
_entity_poly.type
_entity_poly.pdbx_seq_one_letter_code
_entity_poly.pdbx_strand_id
1 'polypeptide(L)'
;MVEKGKYVDSVPSASSDFKIVSPKNSAKIWPEESKSPIETSNKSSNNHLNFMKSEEQDKEISPPKVSIPAIKIKINDDYNLTLQEINRNFPSIENKYDCGYIMILPYSPDARTKIIELLNKSEKEYVISDAPEKPFKIVIRH
;
A
#
# COMPACT_ATOMS: atom_id res chain seq x y z
N MET A 1 4.93 39.59 -30.58
CA MET A 1 6.22 39.87 -29.91
C MET A 1 5.93 40.64 -28.63
N VAL A 2 6.38 40.11 -27.48
CA VAL A 2 6.63 40.75 -26.14
C VAL A 2 5.40 41.34 -25.42
N GLU A 3 4.83 40.76 -24.34
CA GLU A 3 5.27 40.41 -22.97
C GLU A 3 5.30 41.58 -21.94
N LYS A 4 4.84 41.23 -20.71
CA LYS A 4 4.98 41.87 -19.38
C LYS A 4 3.92 42.95 -19.06
N GLY A 5 3.03 42.79 -18.08
CA GLY A 5 3.19 42.23 -16.74
C GLY A 5 3.42 43.37 -15.75
N LYS A 6 2.34 43.95 -15.21
CA LYS A 6 2.39 44.91 -14.10
C LYS A 6 1.51 44.39 -12.97
N TYR A 7 2.12 43.82 -11.94
CA TYR A 7 1.48 43.65 -10.63
C TYR A 7 1.80 44.89 -9.80
N VAL A 8 0.76 45.58 -9.37
CA VAL A 8 0.82 46.65 -8.38
C VAL A 8 0.32 46.04 -7.08
N ASP A 9 1.17 45.96 -6.07
CA ASP A 9 0.72 45.83 -4.69
C ASP A 9 1.53 46.82 -3.87
N SER A 10 0.91 47.97 -3.62
CA SER A 10 1.38 48.95 -2.65
C SER A 10 0.79 48.59 -1.30
N VAL A 11 1.62 48.16 -0.34
CA VAL A 11 1.32 48.34 1.09
C VAL A 11 2.61 48.72 1.81
N PRO A 12 2.77 49.99 2.24
CA PRO A 12 3.73 50.36 3.26
C PRO A 12 3.02 50.36 4.62
N SER A 13 3.47 49.53 5.55
CA SER A 13 3.23 49.82 6.97
C SER A 13 4.30 49.14 7.81
N ALA A 14 5.30 49.95 8.17
CA ALA A 14 6.27 49.61 9.18
C ALA A 14 5.62 49.75 10.56
N SER A 15 5.60 48.67 11.33
CA SER A 15 5.92 48.65 12.78
C SER A 15 5.50 47.32 13.41
N SER A 16 6.46 46.49 13.87
CA SER A 16 6.34 45.64 15.06
C SER A 16 7.63 44.83 15.31
N ASP A 17 8.56 45.45 16.03
CA ASP A 17 9.32 44.94 17.19
C ASP A 17 9.91 43.51 17.23
N PHE A 18 10.55 43.03 16.16
CA PHE A 18 11.43 41.86 16.30
C PHE A 18 12.86 42.26 16.68
N LYS A 19 13.25 42.03 17.94
CA LYS A 19 14.65 42.14 18.38
C LYS A 19 15.42 40.89 17.99
N ILE A 20 16.39 41.05 17.10
CA ILE A 20 17.38 40.01 16.78
C ILE A 20 18.35 39.89 17.97
N VAL A 21 18.39 38.71 18.59
CA VAL A 21 19.33 38.40 19.68
C VAL A 21 20.59 37.72 19.13
N SER A 22 21.75 38.03 19.71
CA SER A 22 23.00 37.33 19.37
C SER A 22 22.93 35.86 19.77
N PRO A 23 23.49 34.92 18.98
CA PRO A 23 23.54 33.50 19.33
C PRO A 23 24.34 33.34 20.63
N LYS A 24 23.66 33.09 21.75
CA LYS A 24 24.31 32.81 23.03
C LYS A 24 24.42 31.30 23.23
N ASN A 25 25.66 30.84 23.17
CA ASN A 25 26.21 29.68 23.88
C ASN A 25 25.68 28.30 23.47
N SER A 26 26.40 27.63 22.55
CA SER A 26 26.34 26.16 22.43
C SER A 26 26.90 25.50 23.69
N ALA A 27 26.32 24.38 24.10
CA ALA A 27 26.83 23.58 25.21
C ALA A 27 28.27 23.10 24.92
N LYS A 28 29.17 23.24 25.89
CA LYS A 28 30.54 22.73 25.79
C LYS A 28 30.50 21.19 25.84
N ILE A 29 31.08 20.56 24.84
CA ILE A 29 31.25 19.10 24.78
C ILE A 29 32.32 18.71 25.81
N TRP A 30 31.99 17.79 26.71
CA TRP A 30 32.96 17.22 27.64
C TRP A 30 33.73 16.10 26.94
N PRO A 31 35.05 15.94 27.20
CA PRO A 31 35.81 14.83 26.64
C PRO A 31 35.31 13.51 27.23
N GLU A 32 34.95 12.56 26.37
CA GLU A 32 34.54 11.21 26.77
C GLU A 32 35.74 10.45 27.36
N GLU A 33 35.57 9.93 28.58
CA GLU A 33 36.48 8.91 29.11
C GLU A 33 36.43 7.67 28.22
N SER A 34 37.61 7.14 27.86
CA SER A 34 37.77 6.01 26.96
C SER A 34 37.09 4.76 27.52
N LYS A 35 35.90 4.44 27.03
CA LYS A 35 35.23 3.19 27.36
C LYS A 35 35.85 2.08 26.50
N SER A 36 36.10 0.93 27.12
CA SER A 36 36.58 -0.28 26.46
C SER A 36 35.68 -0.65 25.27
N PRO A 37 36.21 -1.32 24.23
CA PRO A 37 35.46 -1.66 23.02
C PRO A 37 34.16 -2.37 23.37
N ILE A 38 33.04 -1.78 22.97
CA ILE A 38 31.71 -2.37 23.17
C ILE A 38 31.58 -3.47 22.12
N GLU A 39 31.40 -4.73 22.53
CA GLU A 39 30.98 -5.78 21.61
C GLU A 39 29.58 -5.46 21.10
N THR A 40 29.48 -4.92 19.88
CA THR A 40 28.20 -4.72 19.19
C THR A 40 27.82 -6.00 18.46
N SER A 41 27.33 -7.00 19.20
CA SER A 41 26.53 -8.06 18.58
C SER A 41 25.18 -7.46 18.20
N ASN A 42 25.04 -7.15 16.92
CA ASN A 42 23.81 -6.65 16.34
C ASN A 42 22.73 -7.75 16.41
N LYS A 43 21.77 -7.62 17.33
CA LYS A 43 20.54 -8.44 17.37
C LYS A 43 19.56 -8.07 16.24
N SER A 44 20.10 -7.84 15.05
CA SER A 44 19.39 -7.47 13.82
C SER A 44 19.50 -8.60 12.79
N SER A 45 19.38 -9.85 13.24
CA SER A 45 18.72 -10.86 12.43
C SER A 45 17.33 -11.03 13.04
N ASN A 46 16.29 -10.75 12.25
CA ASN A 46 14.87 -11.05 12.55
C ASN A 46 13.97 -9.91 13.07
N ASN A 47 14.17 -8.64 12.69
CA ASN A 47 13.07 -7.66 12.92
C ASN A 47 12.96 -6.50 11.91
N HIS A 48 13.33 -6.70 10.65
CA HIS A 48 13.11 -5.70 9.57
C HIS A 48 11.73 -5.82 8.88
N LEU A 49 10.77 -6.52 9.49
CA LEU A 49 9.43 -6.71 8.94
C LEU A 49 8.32 -6.13 9.82
N ASN A 50 8.53 -4.94 10.39
CA ASN A 50 7.52 -4.22 11.19
C ASN A 50 7.23 -2.80 10.68
N PHE A 51 7.18 -2.61 9.36
CA PHE A 51 6.62 -1.40 8.74
C PHE A 51 5.25 -1.66 8.11
N MET A 52 4.39 -2.43 8.79
CA MET A 52 2.94 -2.48 8.52
C MET A 52 2.27 -2.89 9.83
N LYS A 53 2.19 -1.94 10.78
CA LYS A 53 1.31 -2.09 11.95
C LYS A 53 0.54 -0.78 12.16
N SER A 54 -0.43 -0.58 11.28
CA SER A 54 -1.76 -0.04 11.56
C SER A 54 -2.64 -1.03 10.78
N GLU A 55 -3.62 -1.75 11.32
CA GLU A 55 -4.48 -1.57 12.48
C GLU A 55 -4.88 -2.99 12.98
N GLU A 56 -5.08 -3.12 14.29
CA GLU A 56 -5.93 -4.10 14.99
C GLU A 56 -5.66 -5.64 14.88
N GLN A 57 -5.05 -6.13 15.97
CA GLN A 57 -5.27 -7.38 16.73
C GLN A 57 -5.28 -8.79 16.08
N ASP A 58 -4.58 -9.68 16.79
CA ASP A 58 -4.55 -11.15 16.76
C ASP A 58 -3.95 -11.88 15.55
N LYS A 59 -2.61 -11.96 15.56
CA LYS A 59 -1.85 -12.93 14.79
C LYS A 59 -1.85 -14.29 15.51
N GLU A 60 -2.76 -15.19 15.11
CA GLU A 60 -2.40 -16.61 15.07
C GLU A 60 -1.30 -16.80 14.01
N ILE A 61 -0.23 -17.49 14.38
CA ILE A 61 0.81 -17.97 13.46
C ILE A 61 0.20 -19.14 12.68
N SER A 62 -0.64 -18.85 11.69
CA SER A 62 -1.08 -19.86 10.74
C SER A 62 0.03 -20.09 9.70
N PRO A 63 0.16 -21.31 9.12
CA PRO A 63 1.00 -21.54 7.94
C PRO A 63 0.67 -20.50 6.85
N PRO A 64 1.57 -20.26 5.87
CA PRO A 64 1.30 -19.31 4.78
C PRO A 64 -0.05 -19.67 4.17
N LYS A 65 -1.07 -18.85 4.45
CA LYS A 65 -2.42 -19.06 3.95
C LYS A 65 -2.26 -19.07 2.44
N VAL A 66 -2.49 -20.22 1.82
CA VAL A 66 -2.51 -20.35 0.37
C VAL A 66 -3.61 -19.39 -0.09
N SER A 67 -3.20 -18.19 -0.49
CA SER A 67 -4.13 -17.14 -0.85
C SER A 67 -4.76 -17.56 -2.17
N ILE A 68 -6.06 -17.84 -2.15
CA ILE A 68 -6.81 -18.16 -3.36
C ILE A 68 -6.83 -16.90 -4.23
N PRO A 69 -6.28 -16.94 -5.46
CA PRO A 69 -6.27 -15.77 -6.33
C PRO A 69 -7.69 -15.31 -6.66
N ALA A 70 -7.93 -14.00 -6.56
CA ALA A 70 -9.20 -13.40 -6.94
C ALA A 70 -9.40 -13.43 -8.46
N ILE A 71 -10.66 -13.53 -8.88
CA ILE A 71 -11.08 -13.46 -10.29
C ILE A 71 -11.61 -12.05 -10.52
N LYS A 72 -11.02 -11.28 -11.42
CA LYS A 72 -11.48 -9.94 -11.78
C LYS A 72 -12.36 -10.00 -13.02
N ILE A 73 -13.62 -9.61 -12.90
CA ILE A 73 -14.56 -9.49 -14.02
C ILE A 73 -14.61 -8.03 -14.46
N LYS A 74 -14.58 -7.79 -15.76
CA LYS A 74 -14.74 -6.44 -16.34
C LYS A 74 -16.19 -5.99 -16.27
N ILE A 75 -16.40 -4.72 -15.93
CA ILE A 75 -17.75 -4.15 -15.90
C ILE A 75 -18.20 -3.84 -17.32
N ASN A 76 -19.11 -4.66 -17.85
CA ASN A 76 -19.81 -4.48 -19.12
C ASN A 76 -21.31 -4.30 -18.85
N ASP A 77 -22.15 -4.09 -19.87
CA ASP A 77 -23.59 -3.83 -19.68
C ASP A 77 -24.35 -4.95 -18.94
N ASP A 78 -23.86 -6.19 -19.05
CA ASP A 78 -24.49 -7.40 -18.51
C ASP A 78 -23.77 -7.97 -17.26
N TYR A 79 -22.78 -7.25 -16.70
CA TYR A 79 -21.99 -7.73 -15.55
C TYR A 79 -22.86 -8.10 -14.34
N ASN A 80 -23.95 -7.35 -14.13
CA ASN A 80 -24.88 -7.57 -13.03
C ASN A 80 -25.56 -8.94 -13.13
N LEU A 81 -25.88 -9.39 -14.35
CA LEU A 81 -26.50 -10.69 -14.57
C LEU A 81 -25.49 -11.81 -14.29
N THR A 82 -24.26 -11.67 -14.79
CA THR A 82 -23.17 -12.61 -14.50
C THR A 82 -22.90 -12.69 -13.00
N LEU A 83 -22.85 -11.55 -12.30
CA LEU A 83 -22.63 -11.51 -10.86
C LEU A 83 -23.76 -12.20 -10.08
N GLN A 84 -25.01 -11.99 -10.50
CA GLN A 84 -26.17 -12.69 -9.92
C GLN A 84 -26.09 -14.20 -10.13
N GLU A 85 -25.71 -14.65 -11.33
CA GLU A 85 -25.56 -16.07 -11.64
C GLU A 85 -24.48 -16.72 -10.77
N ILE A 86 -23.35 -16.06 -10.61
CA ILE A 86 -22.25 -16.54 -9.76
C ILE A 86 -22.70 -16.59 -8.29
N ASN A 87 -23.34 -15.55 -7.77
CA ASN A 87 -23.85 -15.54 -6.38
C ASN A 87 -24.93 -16.61 -6.12
N ARG A 88 -25.71 -16.98 -7.14
CA ARG A 88 -26.70 -18.07 -7.05
C ARG A 88 -26.04 -19.45 -6.97
N ASN A 89 -24.98 -19.66 -7.76
CA ASN A 89 -24.26 -20.94 -7.77
C ASN A 89 -23.29 -21.09 -6.59
N PHE A 90 -22.77 -19.97 -6.07
CA PHE A 90 -21.75 -19.94 -5.02
C PHE A 90 -22.10 -18.88 -3.96
N PRO A 91 -22.99 -19.19 -3.00
CA PRO A 91 -23.44 -18.19 -2.00
C PRO A 91 -22.34 -17.79 -0.99
N SER A 92 -21.27 -18.57 -0.88
CA SER A 92 -20.16 -18.34 0.07
C SER A 92 -19.02 -17.49 -0.48
N ILE A 93 -19.20 -16.82 -1.63
CA ILE A 93 -18.17 -15.95 -2.23
C ILE A 93 -18.35 -14.50 -1.77
N GLU A 94 -17.25 -13.76 -1.73
CA GLU A 94 -17.26 -12.32 -1.49
C GLU A 94 -16.99 -11.57 -2.80
N ASN A 95 -17.63 -10.43 -2.99
CA ASN A 95 -17.44 -9.58 -4.17
C ASN A 95 -16.96 -8.19 -3.75
N LYS A 96 -15.96 -7.65 -4.44
CA LYS A 96 -15.40 -6.31 -4.20
C LYS A 96 -15.26 -5.55 -5.51
N TYR A 97 -15.54 -4.26 -5.49
CA TYR A 97 -15.21 -3.38 -6.61
C TYR A 97 -13.77 -2.88 -6.47
N ASP A 98 -12.98 -2.97 -7.54
CA ASP A 98 -11.61 -2.46 -7.60
C ASP A 98 -11.27 -1.97 -9.00
N CYS A 99 -10.94 -0.68 -9.13
CA CYS A 99 -10.41 -0.06 -10.35
C CYS A 99 -11.17 -0.40 -11.65
N GLY A 100 -12.51 -0.38 -11.63
CA GLY A 100 -13.33 -0.69 -12.81
C GLY A 100 -13.58 -2.18 -13.06
N TYR A 101 -13.18 -3.04 -12.12
CA TYR A 101 -13.45 -4.47 -12.12
C TYR A 101 -14.28 -4.88 -10.89
N ILE A 102 -15.03 -5.96 -11.04
CA ILE A 102 -15.61 -6.70 -9.92
C ILE A 102 -14.69 -7.87 -9.60
N MET A 103 -14.02 -7.81 -8.46
CA MET A 103 -13.24 -8.90 -7.91
C MET A 103 -14.14 -9.88 -7.18
N ILE A 104 -14.10 -11.13 -7.61
CA ILE A 104 -14.70 -12.26 -6.93
C ILE A 104 -13.61 -12.94 -6.11
N LEU A 105 -13.91 -13.15 -4.82
CA LEU A 105 -13.05 -13.85 -3.87
C LEU A 105 -13.70 -15.20 -3.52
N PRO A 106 -13.23 -16.30 -4.14
CA PRO A 106 -13.72 -17.64 -3.84
C PRO A 106 -13.20 -18.12 -2.49
N TYR A 107 -14.05 -18.79 -1.71
CA TYR A 107 -13.66 -19.38 -0.43
C TYR A 107 -12.83 -20.67 -0.57
N SER A 108 -12.95 -21.37 -1.71
CA SER A 108 -12.22 -22.61 -1.98
C SER A 108 -11.63 -22.62 -3.40
N PRO A 109 -10.52 -23.36 -3.63
CA PRO A 109 -9.95 -23.50 -4.97
C PRO A 109 -10.90 -24.24 -5.93
N ASP A 110 -11.72 -25.17 -5.43
CA ASP A 110 -12.76 -25.85 -6.22
C ASP A 110 -13.84 -24.87 -6.69
N ALA A 111 -14.32 -24.00 -5.79
CA ALA A 111 -15.27 -22.95 -6.16
C ALA A 111 -14.66 -22.00 -7.20
N ARG A 112 -13.37 -21.64 -7.05
CA ARG A 112 -12.65 -20.84 -8.05
C ARG A 112 -12.67 -21.49 -9.44
N THR A 113 -12.34 -22.77 -9.53
CA THR A 113 -12.32 -23.49 -10.81
C THR A 113 -13.71 -23.52 -11.45
N LYS A 114 -14.75 -23.82 -10.68
CA LYS A 114 -16.13 -23.85 -11.19
C LYS A 114 -16.63 -22.47 -11.65
N ILE A 115 -16.24 -21.40 -10.96
CA ILE A 115 -16.55 -20.02 -11.40
C ILE A 115 -15.87 -19.72 -12.73
N ILE A 116 -14.60 -20.12 -12.89
CA ILE A 116 -13.86 -19.96 -14.15
C ILE A 116 -14.53 -20.74 -15.28
N GLU A 117 -14.95 -21.99 -15.04
CA GLU A 117 -15.70 -22.79 -16.02
C GLU A 117 -17.02 -22.13 -16.44
N LEU A 118 -17.76 -21.57 -15.48
CA LEU A 118 -19.00 -20.84 -15.74
C LEU A 118 -18.76 -19.59 -16.61
N LEU A 119 -17.70 -18.83 -16.31
CA LEU A 119 -17.30 -17.64 -17.08
C LEU A 119 -16.87 -18.01 -18.51
N ASN A 120 -16.12 -19.10 -18.67
CA ASN A 120 -15.73 -19.61 -19.99
C ASN A 120 -16.95 -20.05 -20.81
N LYS A 121 -17.92 -20.74 -20.18
CA LYS A 121 -19.15 -21.20 -20.84
C LYS A 121 -20.04 -20.04 -21.29
N SER A 122 -20.02 -18.93 -20.55
CA SER A 122 -20.79 -17.72 -20.85
C SER A 122 -20.00 -16.68 -21.67
N GLU A 123 -18.81 -17.06 -22.16
CA GLU A 123 -17.91 -16.24 -22.99
C GLU A 123 -17.59 -14.86 -22.37
N LYS A 124 -17.45 -14.80 -21.04
CA LYS A 124 -17.17 -13.56 -20.31
C LYS A 124 -15.68 -13.26 -20.24
N GLU A 125 -15.34 -11.98 -20.38
CA GLU A 125 -13.97 -11.48 -20.22
C GLU A 125 -13.64 -11.35 -18.72
N TYR A 126 -12.59 -12.07 -18.27
CA TYR A 126 -12.08 -11.99 -16.90
C TYR A 126 -10.56 -12.05 -16.87
N VAL A 127 -9.98 -11.55 -15.77
CA VAL A 127 -8.55 -11.56 -15.49
C VAL A 127 -8.31 -12.30 -14.17
N ILE A 128 -7.37 -13.23 -14.17
CA ILE A 128 -6.96 -13.95 -12.98
C ILE A 128 -5.81 -13.18 -12.32
N SER A 129 -5.93 -12.89 -11.02
CA SER A 129 -4.88 -12.22 -10.26
C SER A 129 -3.81 -13.24 -9.81
N ASP A 130 -3.07 -13.83 -10.74
CA ASP A 130 -1.98 -14.76 -10.40
C ASP A 130 -0.66 -13.99 -10.22
N ALA A 131 -0.27 -13.80 -8.96
CA ALA A 131 1.09 -14.02 -8.44
C ALA A 131 1.22 -13.41 -7.03
N PRO A 132 1.92 -14.06 -6.09
CA PRO A 132 2.61 -13.32 -5.04
C PRO A 132 3.64 -12.43 -5.73
N GLU A 133 3.54 -11.13 -5.47
CA GLU A 133 4.45 -10.11 -6.01
C GLU A 133 5.90 -10.57 -5.81
N LYS A 134 6.58 -10.91 -6.91
CA LYS A 134 7.96 -11.42 -6.84
C LYS A 134 8.82 -10.33 -6.20
N PRO A 135 9.60 -10.63 -5.14
CA PRO A 135 10.35 -9.59 -4.45
C PRO A 135 11.33 -8.91 -5.42
N PHE A 136 11.17 -7.61 -5.60
CA PHE A 136 12.06 -6.79 -6.43
C PHE A 136 13.21 -6.25 -5.58
N LYS A 137 14.45 -6.43 -6.05
CA LYS A 137 15.64 -5.90 -5.40
C LYS A 137 15.88 -4.46 -5.88
N ILE A 138 15.69 -3.49 -5.00
CA ILE A 138 16.04 -2.10 -5.26
C ILE A 138 17.53 -1.91 -4.95
N VAL A 139 18.27 -1.27 -5.87
CA VAL A 139 19.64 -0.81 -5.65
C VAL A 139 19.64 0.71 -5.70
N ILE A 140 19.95 1.37 -4.58
CA ILE A 140 20.11 2.82 -4.50
C ILE A 140 21.57 3.15 -4.84
N ARG A 141 21.79 4.05 -5.81
CA ARG A 141 23.12 4.57 -6.15
C ARG A 141 23.24 6.00 -5.63
N HIS A 142 24.38 6.30 -5.00
CA HIS A 142 24.79 7.64 -4.57
C HIS A 142 25.73 8.26 -5.60
#